data_AF-A0A9J6CE57-F1
#
_entry.id   AF-A0A9J6CE57-F1
#
_cell.length_a   1.000
_cell.length_b   1.000
_cell.length_c   1.000
_cell.angle_alpha   90.00
_cell.angle_beta   90.00
_cell.angle_gamma   90.00
#
_symmetry.space_group_name_H-M   'P 1'
#
loop_
_entity.id
_entity.type
_entity.pdbx_description
1 polymer ?
#
loop_
_entity_poly.entity_id
_entity_poly.type
_entity_poly.pdbx_seq_one_letter_code
_entity_poly.pdbx_strand_id
1 'polypeptide(L)'
;MTQISDIDEYGFKRSEEEKKFREQNEEYFLKITNSSIAWEKFISSSSLSIKNNILIRSYTLKNFIRKGVPKHLRKDIWLKTSGCEKQIAQHPNLYNDLIRNLSDKEINNTIKIDIPRTFPDNIFFDQYKVPLYNVLSAFADHNPIVSYCQGLNYIAGLLLIVCSGDEKASFWLLKHFVENIAPEYHTKTMKGLKRDIEVITDLIKMHAPSVNEKMFELSLPWIVIMTKWFICFFAETLDTETTLRVWDIMFAEGYKIIFRASLAIVLILKDDIMKADDINDLAELFRNIAKDPRFLNSHSFINFMLSLKIKRRQLSILRRNHLQIDDSKNITDEQIKIIANKSDASARFFFFNGILDYFSEEDEDESDEEDVPTVIINNGSIVICSNCTVLKSSKNIEISTESHNTEKAEVETSTDAFKKGTSGENVEK
;
A
#
# COMPACT_ATOMS: atom_id res chain seq x y z
N MET A 1 38.95 6.03 19.87
CA MET A 1 37.65 5.79 19.24
C MET A 1 37.89 5.75 17.75
N THR A 2 37.64 4.61 17.11
CA THR A 2 37.69 4.51 15.65
C THR A 2 36.48 5.27 15.14
N GLN A 3 36.69 6.40 14.46
CA GLN A 3 35.60 7.22 13.95
C GLN A 3 34.76 6.38 12.97
N ILE A 4 33.44 6.35 13.19
CA ILE A 4 32.54 5.60 12.31
C ILE A 4 32.40 6.33 10.98
N SER A 5 32.40 5.56 9.89
CA SER A 5 32.23 6.10 8.53
C SER A 5 30.94 6.91 8.42
N ASP A 6 31.04 8.10 7.82
CA ASP A 6 29.89 8.95 7.52
C ASP A 6 28.92 8.31 6.52
N ILE A 7 29.40 7.32 5.75
CA ILE A 7 28.63 6.63 4.72
C ILE A 7 28.42 5.17 5.12
N ASP A 8 27.18 4.69 4.98
CA ASP A 8 26.80 3.31 5.21
C ASP A 8 27.27 2.35 4.12
N GLU A 9 27.14 1.05 4.37
CA GLU A 9 27.56 0.03 3.40
C GLU A 9 26.73 0.07 2.10
N TYR A 10 25.60 0.77 2.06
CA TYR A 10 24.75 0.95 0.87
C TYR A 10 24.98 2.29 0.16
N GLY A 11 25.85 3.16 0.70
CA GLY A 11 26.16 4.47 0.13
C GLY A 11 25.33 5.63 0.68
N PHE A 12 24.49 5.41 1.68
CA PHE A 12 23.71 6.48 2.31
C PHE A 12 24.54 7.21 3.37
N LYS A 13 24.36 8.52 3.46
CA LYS A 13 24.92 9.32 4.56
C LYS A 13 24.21 8.96 5.87
N ARG A 14 24.99 8.65 6.90
CA ARG A 14 24.50 8.44 8.27
C ARG A 14 24.16 9.78 8.91
N SER A 15 23.05 9.82 9.64
CA SER A 15 22.75 10.97 10.49
C SER A 15 23.70 11.01 11.70
N GLU A 16 23.78 12.15 12.38
CA GLU A 16 24.60 12.27 13.60
C GLU A 16 24.07 11.37 14.72
N GLU A 17 22.75 11.18 14.81
CA GLU A 17 22.13 10.24 15.74
C GLU A 17 22.53 8.80 15.44
N GLU A 18 22.58 8.41 14.16
CA GLU A 18 23.07 7.10 13.78
C GLU A 18 24.54 6.93 14.16
N LYS A 19 25.42 7.86 13.79
CA LYS A 19 26.85 7.77 14.14
C LYS A 19 27.05 7.60 15.63
N LYS A 20 26.40 8.46 16.44
CA LYS A 20 26.44 8.38 17.91
C LYS A 20 25.92 7.04 18.42
N PHE A 21 24.80 6.56 17.89
CA PHE A 21 24.27 5.24 18.26
C PHE A 21 25.30 4.15 17.97
N ARG A 22 25.88 4.12 16.77
CA ARG A 22 26.84 3.08 16.38
C ARG A 22 28.12 3.12 17.23
N GLU A 23 28.63 4.31 17.55
CA GLU A 23 29.83 4.48 18.38
C GLU A 23 29.63 3.95 19.80
N GLN A 24 28.41 4.06 20.31
CA GLN A 24 28.04 3.63 21.66
C GLN A 24 27.64 2.14 21.74
N ASN A 25 27.49 1.46 20.61
CA ASN A 25 26.90 0.11 20.55
C ASN A 25 27.83 -0.89 19.85
N GLU A 26 29.04 -1.13 20.39
CA GLU A 26 29.99 -2.11 19.82
C GLU A 26 29.42 -3.54 19.71
N GLU A 27 28.59 -3.97 20.67
CA GLU A 27 27.92 -5.28 20.67
C GLU A 27 27.07 -5.49 19.40
N TYR A 28 26.52 -4.40 18.85
CA TYR A 28 25.73 -4.43 17.64
C TYR A 28 26.54 -4.96 16.44
N PHE A 29 27.76 -4.47 16.26
CA PHE A 29 28.65 -4.89 15.18
C PHE A 29 29.14 -6.32 15.36
N LEU A 30 29.42 -6.72 16.61
CA LEU A 30 29.78 -8.10 16.93
C LEU A 30 28.66 -9.06 16.54
N LYS A 31 27.40 -8.68 16.79
CA LYS A 31 26.22 -9.47 16.42
C LYS A 31 26.09 -9.63 14.90
N ILE A 32 26.27 -8.56 14.13
CA ILE A 32 26.26 -8.62 12.66
C ILE A 32 27.35 -9.55 12.16
N THR A 33 28.58 -9.37 12.65
CA THR A 33 29.74 -10.15 12.23
C THR A 33 29.54 -11.64 12.51
N ASN A 34 29.09 -11.98 13.72
CA ASN A 34 28.79 -13.36 14.10
C ASN A 34 27.66 -13.95 13.25
N SER A 35 26.64 -13.17 12.94
CA SER A 35 25.56 -13.60 12.04
C SER A 35 26.11 -13.89 10.64
N SER A 36 26.97 -13.03 10.10
CA SER A 36 27.60 -13.24 8.79
C SER A 36 28.45 -14.51 8.74
N ILE A 37 29.28 -14.75 9.76
CA ILE A 37 30.08 -15.99 9.86
C ILE A 37 29.17 -17.22 9.93
N ALA A 38 28.08 -17.14 10.69
CA ALA A 38 27.12 -18.24 10.79
C ALA A 38 26.45 -18.51 9.43
N TRP A 39 26.12 -17.48 8.66
CA TRP A 39 25.57 -17.62 7.31
C TRP A 39 26.55 -18.27 6.35
N GLU A 40 27.82 -17.85 6.34
CA GLU A 40 28.85 -18.48 5.51
C GLU A 40 29.00 -19.97 5.82
N LYS A 41 29.03 -20.31 7.12
CA LYS A 41 29.03 -21.72 7.56
C LYS A 41 27.77 -22.44 7.09
N PHE A 42 26.59 -21.85 7.26
CA PHE A 42 25.32 -22.45 6.85
C PHE A 42 25.27 -22.70 5.34
N ILE A 43 25.77 -21.78 4.52
CA ILE A 43 25.83 -21.91 3.06
C ILE A 43 26.88 -22.94 2.63
N SER A 44 28.02 -23.00 3.32
CA SER A 44 29.13 -23.92 2.99
C SER A 44 28.90 -25.34 3.49
N SER A 45 28.37 -25.51 4.72
CA SER A 45 28.14 -26.81 5.36
C SER A 45 26.93 -27.52 4.80
N SER A 46 25.93 -26.73 4.41
CA SER A 46 24.87 -27.28 3.60
C SER A 46 25.49 -27.45 2.22
N SER A 47 25.74 -28.69 1.80
CA SER A 47 25.87 -29.03 0.38
C SER A 47 24.54 -28.69 -0.31
N LEU A 48 24.26 -27.39 -0.42
CA LEU A 48 23.01 -26.83 -0.87
C LEU A 48 22.91 -27.16 -2.36
N SER A 49 22.13 -28.20 -2.63
CA SER A 49 21.20 -28.12 -3.74
C SER A 49 20.23 -26.95 -3.49
N ILE A 50 20.75 -25.73 -3.69
CA ILE A 50 20.00 -24.58 -4.20
C ILE A 50 19.15 -25.03 -5.40
N LYS A 51 19.57 -26.10 -6.10
CA LYS A 51 18.87 -26.81 -7.18
C LYS A 51 17.50 -27.43 -6.86
N ASN A 52 17.16 -27.83 -5.62
CA ASN A 52 15.99 -28.70 -5.37
C ASN A 52 14.86 -28.14 -4.47
N ASN A 53 14.77 -26.83 -4.22
CA ASN A 53 13.68 -26.17 -3.46
C ASN A 53 13.44 -26.64 -1.99
N ILE A 54 14.11 -27.68 -1.48
CA ILE A 54 13.84 -28.29 -0.16
C ILE A 54 14.21 -27.35 1.00
N LEU A 55 15.28 -26.56 0.87
CA LEU A 55 15.79 -25.70 1.96
C LEU A 55 15.04 -24.37 2.12
N ILE A 56 14.29 -23.94 1.08
CA ILE A 56 13.59 -22.64 1.01
C ILE A 56 12.52 -22.51 2.12
N ARG A 57 11.97 -23.64 2.59
CA ARG A 57 10.93 -23.66 3.65
C ARG A 57 11.38 -24.26 4.96
N SER A 58 12.68 -24.51 5.13
CA SER A 58 13.18 -25.06 6.38
C SER A 58 13.02 -24.06 7.54
N TYR A 59 12.68 -24.58 8.71
CA TYR A 59 12.65 -23.80 9.95
C TYR A 59 14.01 -23.14 10.23
N THR A 60 15.10 -23.82 9.87
CA THR A 60 16.48 -23.31 9.99
C THR A 60 16.70 -22.07 9.14
N LEU A 61 16.45 -22.13 7.83
CA LEU A 61 16.61 -20.96 6.94
C LEU A 61 15.78 -19.77 7.43
N LYS A 62 14.54 -20.04 7.84
CA LYS A 62 13.66 -19.01 8.41
C LYS A 62 14.28 -18.30 9.62
N ASN A 63 14.93 -19.04 10.51
CA ASN A 63 15.58 -18.46 11.68
C ASN A 63 16.83 -17.66 11.31
N PHE A 64 17.60 -18.12 10.32
CA PHE A 64 18.73 -17.36 9.77
C PHE A 64 18.27 -16.02 9.18
N ILE A 65 17.21 -16.03 8.37
CA ILE A 65 16.62 -14.82 7.79
C ILE A 65 16.15 -13.84 8.87
N ARG A 66 15.47 -14.33 9.91
CA ARG A 66 15.03 -13.50 11.05
C ARG A 66 16.19 -12.87 11.82
N LYS A 67 17.35 -13.55 11.88
CA LYS A 67 18.59 -13.01 12.47
C LYS A 67 19.31 -12.01 11.56
N GLY A 68 18.87 -11.85 10.32
CA GLY A 68 19.37 -10.88 9.34
C GLY A 68 20.22 -11.54 8.27
N VAL A 69 19.97 -11.20 7.01
CA VAL A 69 20.73 -11.70 5.86
C VAL A 69 21.94 -10.79 5.61
N PRO A 70 23.16 -11.32 5.44
CA PRO A 70 24.33 -10.51 5.08
C PRO A 70 24.13 -9.81 3.74
N LYS A 71 24.68 -8.59 3.60
CA LYS A 71 24.52 -7.73 2.42
C LYS A 71 24.73 -8.48 1.09
N HIS A 72 25.86 -9.18 0.95
CA HIS A 72 26.24 -9.86 -0.28
C HIS A 72 25.35 -11.06 -0.63
N LEU A 73 24.55 -11.56 0.31
CA LEU A 73 23.64 -12.69 0.11
C LEU A 73 22.19 -12.27 -0.15
N ARG A 74 21.84 -10.99 0.08
CA ARG A 74 20.45 -10.52 0.00
C ARG A 74 19.80 -10.81 -1.33
N LYS A 75 20.45 -10.44 -2.44
CA LYS A 75 19.92 -10.66 -3.80
C LYS A 75 19.47 -12.12 -3.99
N ASP A 76 20.39 -13.05 -3.74
CA ASP A 76 20.14 -14.48 -4.00
C ASP A 76 19.11 -15.07 -3.03
N ILE A 77 19.20 -14.71 -1.75
CA ILE A 77 18.23 -15.18 -0.74
C ILE A 77 16.84 -14.63 -1.05
N TRP A 78 16.70 -13.35 -1.37
CA TRP A 78 15.41 -12.72 -1.67
C TRP A 78 14.79 -13.31 -2.94
N LEU A 79 15.55 -13.43 -4.04
CA LEU A 79 15.08 -14.06 -5.28
C LEU A 79 14.59 -15.49 -5.04
N LYS A 80 15.30 -16.22 -4.18
CA LYS A 80 14.97 -17.61 -3.87
C LYS A 80 13.74 -17.74 -2.97
N THR A 81 13.67 -16.97 -1.89
CA THR A 81 12.57 -17.08 -0.90
C THR A 81 11.26 -16.49 -1.40
N SER A 82 11.31 -15.45 -2.25
CA SER A 82 10.13 -14.90 -2.92
C SER A 82 9.59 -15.83 -4.02
N GLY A 83 10.43 -16.76 -4.50
CA GLY A 83 10.13 -17.61 -5.66
C GLY A 83 10.42 -16.93 -7.01
N CYS A 84 11.00 -15.73 -7.02
CA CYS A 84 11.39 -15.04 -8.26
C CYS A 84 12.43 -15.83 -9.06
N GLU A 85 13.38 -16.53 -8.42
CA GLU A 85 14.34 -17.41 -9.11
C GLU A 85 13.62 -18.43 -10.01
N LYS A 86 12.53 -19.02 -9.52
CA LYS A 86 11.70 -19.96 -10.29
C LYS A 86 10.96 -19.25 -11.42
N GLN A 87 10.39 -18.07 -11.16
CA GLN A 87 9.67 -17.30 -12.20
C GLN A 87 10.61 -16.82 -13.31
N ILE A 88 11.84 -16.41 -12.97
CA ILE A 88 12.90 -16.06 -13.92
C ILE A 88 13.24 -17.26 -14.81
N ALA A 89 13.37 -18.45 -14.24
CA ALA A 89 13.63 -19.66 -15.02
C ALA A 89 12.48 -20.03 -15.96
N GLN A 90 11.24 -19.73 -15.58
CA GLN A 90 10.04 -19.96 -16.41
C GLN A 90 9.87 -18.90 -17.51
N HIS A 91 10.31 -17.66 -17.27
CA HIS A 91 10.18 -16.53 -18.18
C HIS A 91 11.52 -15.79 -18.34
N PRO A 92 12.55 -16.45 -18.91
CA PRO A 92 13.92 -15.92 -18.91
C PRO A 92 14.10 -14.63 -19.71
N ASN A 93 13.25 -14.40 -20.72
CA ASN A 93 13.37 -13.25 -21.62
C ASN A 93 12.44 -12.09 -21.27
N LEU A 94 11.48 -12.26 -20.34
CA LEU A 94 10.43 -11.28 -20.06
C LEU A 94 10.97 -9.85 -19.89
N TYR A 95 11.97 -9.66 -19.02
CA TYR A 95 12.53 -8.35 -18.77
C TYR A 95 13.22 -7.76 -20.01
N ASN A 96 14.00 -8.57 -20.73
CA ASN A 96 14.71 -8.12 -21.93
C ASN A 96 13.74 -7.73 -23.04
N ASP A 97 12.63 -8.45 -23.18
CA ASP A 97 11.60 -8.17 -24.18
C ASP A 97 10.83 -6.89 -23.82
N LEU A 98 10.53 -6.65 -22.54
CA LEU A 98 9.96 -5.39 -22.06
C LEU A 98 10.89 -4.21 -22.38
N ILE A 99 12.18 -4.31 -22.06
CA ILE A 99 13.15 -3.24 -22.33
C ILE A 99 13.30 -2.94 -23.82
N ARG A 100 13.34 -3.96 -24.68
CA ARG A 100 13.43 -3.77 -26.14
C ARG A 100 12.25 -2.99 -26.70
N ASN A 101 11.07 -3.16 -26.11
CA ASN A 101 9.83 -2.52 -26.57
C ASN A 101 9.59 -1.14 -25.93
N LEU A 102 10.53 -0.63 -25.10
CA LEU A 102 10.38 0.69 -24.47
C LEU A 102 10.62 1.87 -25.42
N SER A 103 11.36 1.68 -26.52
CA SER A 103 11.73 2.79 -27.43
C SER A 103 10.54 3.41 -28.16
N ASP A 104 9.44 2.67 -28.29
CA ASP A 104 8.31 3.03 -29.15
C ASP A 104 7.08 3.48 -28.37
N LYS A 105 7.18 3.61 -27.04
CA LYS A 105 6.04 3.89 -26.15
C LYS A 105 6.13 5.26 -25.51
N GLU A 106 4.97 5.87 -25.27
CA GLU A 106 4.88 7.03 -24.39
C GLU A 106 5.35 6.64 -22.99
N ILE A 107 6.41 7.30 -22.55
CA ILE A 107 7.01 7.09 -21.26
C ILE A 107 6.18 7.83 -20.22
N ASN A 108 5.93 7.19 -19.07
CA ASN A 108 5.30 7.86 -17.94
C ASN A 108 6.18 9.02 -17.45
N ASN A 109 5.72 10.26 -17.67
CA ASN A 109 6.47 11.47 -17.34
C ASN A 109 6.73 11.61 -15.83
N THR A 110 5.86 11.04 -14.99
CA THR A 110 6.04 11.01 -13.53
C THR A 110 7.27 10.21 -13.12
N ILE A 111 7.61 9.12 -13.84
CA ILE A 111 8.87 8.40 -13.61
C ILE A 111 10.06 9.37 -13.78
N LYS A 112 10.09 10.14 -14.87
CA LYS A 112 11.20 11.08 -15.17
C LYS A 112 11.32 12.17 -14.10
N ILE A 113 10.21 12.61 -13.52
CA ILE A 113 10.18 13.59 -12.41
C ILE A 113 10.76 12.98 -11.12
N ASP A 114 10.59 11.67 -10.93
CA ASP A 114 10.95 10.99 -9.69
C ASP A 114 12.40 10.50 -9.65
N ILE A 115 12.99 10.15 -10.79
CA ILE A 115 14.39 9.70 -10.85
C ILE A 115 15.36 10.69 -10.15
N PRO A 116 15.35 12.01 -10.43
CA PRO A 116 16.33 12.94 -9.85
C PRO A 116 16.21 13.12 -8.34
N ARG A 117 15.01 12.93 -7.78
CA ARG A 117 14.70 13.10 -6.35
C ARG A 117 14.73 11.79 -5.55
N THR A 118 15.02 10.66 -6.20
CA THR A 118 15.14 9.36 -5.52
C THR A 118 16.53 9.24 -4.91
N PHE A 119 16.59 9.04 -3.59
CA PHE A 119 17.82 8.89 -2.80
C PHE A 119 18.96 9.89 -3.14
N PRO A 120 18.70 11.20 -3.10
CA PRO A 120 19.69 12.22 -3.48
C PRO A 120 20.93 12.23 -2.56
N ASP A 121 20.79 11.71 -1.33
CA ASP A 121 21.88 11.63 -0.36
C ASP A 121 22.74 10.37 -0.47
N ASN A 122 22.42 9.47 -1.40
CA ASN A 122 23.24 8.28 -1.65
C ASN A 122 24.36 8.57 -2.66
N ILE A 123 25.61 8.40 -2.22
CA ILE A 123 26.80 8.80 -2.98
C ILE A 123 27.03 8.00 -4.27
N PHE A 124 26.35 6.87 -4.42
CA PHE A 124 26.47 5.97 -5.55
C PHE A 124 25.27 6.03 -6.48
N PHE A 125 24.22 6.80 -6.14
CA PHE A 125 22.91 6.65 -6.78
C PHE A 125 22.84 7.14 -8.22
N ASP A 126 23.71 8.07 -8.62
CA ASP A 126 23.77 8.55 -10.01
C ASP A 126 23.97 7.41 -11.01
N GLN A 127 24.75 6.38 -10.66
CA GLN A 127 24.96 5.22 -11.52
C GLN A 127 23.70 4.35 -11.69
N TYR A 128 22.74 4.47 -10.77
CA TYR A 128 21.49 3.70 -10.77
C TYR A 128 20.32 4.45 -11.40
N LYS A 129 20.46 5.73 -11.82
CA LYS A 129 19.36 6.51 -12.41
C LYS A 129 18.80 5.89 -13.70
N VAL A 130 19.68 5.46 -14.60
CA VAL A 130 19.27 4.77 -15.83
C VAL A 130 18.70 3.37 -15.54
N PRO A 131 19.37 2.51 -14.74
CA PRO A 131 18.78 1.26 -14.28
C PRO A 131 17.41 1.40 -13.62
N LEU A 132 17.23 2.43 -12.79
CA LEU A 132 15.97 2.71 -12.11
C LEU A 132 14.87 3.06 -13.10
N TYR A 133 15.17 3.94 -14.04
CA TYR A 133 14.26 4.29 -15.12
C TYR A 133 13.83 3.04 -15.90
N ASN A 134 14.78 2.21 -16.34
CA ASN A 134 14.51 0.98 -17.08
C ASN A 134 13.61 0.01 -16.30
N VAL A 135 13.93 -0.25 -15.03
CA VAL A 135 13.15 -1.15 -14.17
C VAL A 135 11.73 -0.65 -13.96
N LEU A 136 11.55 0.65 -13.69
CA LEU A 136 10.22 1.24 -13.48
C LEU A 136 9.40 1.26 -14.76
N SER A 137 10.00 1.63 -15.91
CA SER A 137 9.32 1.63 -17.20
C SER A 137 8.93 0.21 -17.63
N ALA A 138 9.81 -0.78 -17.46
CA ALA A 138 9.49 -2.17 -17.73
C ALA A 138 8.36 -2.69 -16.83
N PHE A 139 8.36 -2.30 -15.55
CA PHE A 139 7.27 -2.66 -14.63
C PHE A 139 5.94 -2.03 -15.03
N ALA A 140 5.94 -0.74 -15.36
CA ALA A 140 4.73 -0.03 -15.79
C ALA A 140 4.12 -0.65 -17.05
N ASP A 141 4.95 -1.10 -18.00
CA ASP A 141 4.49 -1.82 -19.19
C ASP A 141 3.98 -3.23 -18.87
N HIS A 142 4.65 -3.92 -17.94
CA HIS A 142 4.25 -5.26 -17.53
C HIS A 142 2.88 -5.28 -16.82
N ASN A 143 2.60 -4.27 -16.01
CA ASN A 143 1.38 -4.19 -15.22
C ASN A 143 0.67 -2.84 -15.45
N PRO A 144 -0.11 -2.69 -16.55
CA PRO A 144 -0.76 -1.42 -16.89
C PRO A 144 -1.81 -0.94 -15.87
N ILE A 145 -2.38 -1.86 -15.07
CA ILE A 145 -3.37 -1.52 -14.03
C ILE A 145 -2.71 -0.66 -12.94
N VAL A 146 -1.48 -1.01 -12.56
CA VAL A 146 -0.67 -0.21 -11.65
C VAL A 146 0.05 0.90 -12.41
N SER A 147 0.55 0.61 -13.61
CA SER A 147 1.48 1.44 -14.37
C SER A 147 2.61 1.93 -13.46
N TYR A 148 2.69 3.24 -13.20
CA TYR A 148 3.57 3.82 -12.21
C TYR A 148 2.76 4.52 -11.13
N CYS A 149 2.88 4.02 -9.90
CA CYS A 149 2.47 4.73 -8.70
C CYS A 149 3.72 5.36 -8.07
N GLN A 150 3.60 6.63 -7.68
CA GLN A 150 4.65 7.29 -6.94
C GLN A 150 4.99 6.45 -5.69
N GLY A 151 6.27 6.30 -5.36
CA GLY A 151 6.71 5.44 -4.25
C GLY A 151 7.39 4.17 -4.73
N LEU A 152 7.03 3.68 -5.93
CA LEU A 152 7.73 2.57 -6.57
C LEU A 152 9.21 2.90 -6.85
N ASN A 153 9.54 4.18 -7.08
CA ASN A 153 10.92 4.65 -7.25
C ASN A 153 11.82 4.35 -6.05
N TYR A 154 11.33 4.52 -4.82
CA TYR A 154 12.11 4.22 -3.61
C TYR A 154 12.30 2.72 -3.43
N ILE A 155 11.28 1.92 -3.76
CA ILE A 155 11.37 0.45 -3.70
C ILE A 155 12.39 -0.05 -4.72
N ALA A 156 12.21 0.32 -5.99
CA ALA A 156 13.08 -0.09 -7.08
C ALA A 156 14.51 0.42 -6.91
N GLY A 157 14.67 1.65 -6.43
CA GLY A 157 15.99 2.25 -6.15
C GLY A 157 16.75 1.47 -5.09
N LEU A 158 16.10 1.10 -3.98
CA LEU A 158 16.75 0.36 -2.91
C LEU A 158 17.05 -1.08 -3.36
N LEU A 159 16.15 -1.71 -4.13
CA LEU A 159 16.40 -3.01 -4.76
C LEU A 159 17.63 -2.97 -5.68
N LEU A 160 17.79 -1.93 -6.50
CA LEU A 160 18.96 -1.77 -7.38
C LEU A 160 20.26 -1.64 -6.59
N ILE A 161 20.28 -0.88 -5.51
CA ILE A 161 21.46 -0.76 -4.64
C ILE A 161 21.81 -2.14 -4.06
N VAL A 162 20.83 -2.85 -3.49
CA VAL A 162 21.05 -4.19 -2.90
C VAL A 162 21.49 -5.21 -3.94
N CYS A 163 20.90 -5.16 -5.13
CA CYS A 163 21.20 -6.06 -6.24
C CYS A 163 22.43 -5.61 -7.05
N SER A 164 23.14 -4.57 -6.60
CA SER A 164 24.34 -4.03 -7.26
C SER A 164 24.12 -3.68 -8.74
N GLY A 165 22.99 -3.06 -9.05
CA GLY A 165 22.61 -2.65 -10.41
C GLY A 165 22.03 -3.76 -11.30
N ASP A 166 21.81 -4.97 -10.78
CA ASP A 166 21.14 -6.04 -11.53
C ASP A 166 19.66 -5.70 -11.76
N GLU A 167 19.38 -5.07 -12.90
CA GLU A 167 18.06 -4.58 -13.30
C GLU A 167 17.03 -5.71 -13.37
N LYS A 168 17.41 -6.88 -13.94
CA LYS A 168 16.52 -8.03 -14.05
C LYS A 168 16.12 -8.54 -12.67
N ALA A 169 17.08 -8.75 -11.76
CA ALA A 169 16.75 -9.17 -10.40
C ALA A 169 15.84 -8.15 -9.70
N SER A 170 16.15 -6.86 -9.85
CA SER A 170 15.40 -5.76 -9.23
C SER A 170 13.96 -5.69 -9.75
N PHE A 171 13.75 -5.83 -11.06
CA PHE A 171 12.42 -5.90 -11.68
C PHE A 171 11.58 -7.05 -11.10
N TRP A 172 12.16 -8.25 -11.01
CA TRP A 172 11.41 -9.41 -10.50
C TRP A 172 11.08 -9.28 -9.01
N LEU A 173 11.97 -8.67 -8.22
CA LEU A 173 11.70 -8.40 -6.80
C LEU A 173 10.66 -7.29 -6.61
N LEU A 174 10.70 -6.23 -7.43
CA LEU A 174 9.68 -5.18 -7.45
C LEU A 174 8.31 -5.77 -7.81
N LYS A 175 8.25 -6.59 -8.87
CA LYS A 175 7.05 -7.32 -9.26
C LYS A 175 6.48 -8.14 -8.11
N HIS A 176 7.34 -8.86 -7.37
CA HIS A 176 6.89 -9.63 -6.21
C HIS A 176 6.31 -8.75 -5.09
N PHE A 177 6.92 -7.61 -4.80
CA PHE A 177 6.37 -6.67 -3.82
C PHE A 177 4.97 -6.21 -4.22
N VAL A 178 4.79 -5.73 -5.45
CA VAL A 178 3.52 -5.15 -5.88
C VAL A 178 2.44 -6.22 -6.06
N GLU A 179 2.76 -7.38 -6.62
CA GLU A 179 1.73 -8.37 -7.00
C GLU A 179 1.47 -9.43 -5.92
N ASN A 180 2.45 -9.75 -5.07
CA ASN A 180 2.32 -10.83 -4.09
C ASN A 180 2.27 -10.35 -2.64
N ILE A 181 2.97 -9.26 -2.33
CA ILE A 181 3.01 -8.71 -0.97
C ILE A 181 1.91 -7.66 -0.77
N ALA A 182 1.74 -6.75 -1.73
CA ALA A 182 0.87 -5.58 -1.63
C ALA A 182 -0.10 -5.44 -2.83
N PRO A 183 -0.91 -6.46 -3.12
CA PRO A 183 -1.86 -6.37 -4.23
C PRO A 183 -2.82 -5.19 -4.01
N GLU A 184 -3.08 -4.44 -5.08
CA GLU A 184 -4.00 -3.29 -5.10
C GLU A 184 -3.57 -2.09 -4.22
N TYR A 185 -2.30 -2.02 -3.81
CA TYR A 185 -1.79 -0.84 -3.08
C TYR A 185 -1.41 0.31 -4.00
N HIS A 186 -0.83 -0.03 -5.15
CA HIS A 186 -0.29 0.90 -6.13
C HIS A 186 -1.22 1.13 -7.34
N THR A 187 -2.46 0.64 -7.28
CA THR A 187 -3.47 0.95 -8.31
C THR A 187 -4.00 2.36 -8.11
N LYS A 188 -4.62 2.95 -9.14
CA LYS A 188 -5.26 4.27 -9.02
C LYS A 188 -6.19 4.36 -7.81
N THR A 189 -7.06 3.36 -7.61
CA THR A 189 -8.01 3.34 -6.48
C THR A 189 -7.40 3.05 -5.11
N MET A 190 -6.18 2.49 -5.08
CA MET A 190 -5.48 2.08 -3.86
C MET A 190 -6.34 1.20 -2.92
N LYS A 191 -7.31 0.45 -3.46
CA LYS A 191 -8.32 -0.29 -2.68
C LYS A 191 -7.69 -1.24 -1.66
N GLY A 192 -6.64 -1.97 -2.08
CA GLY A 192 -5.92 -2.89 -1.20
C GLY A 192 -5.23 -2.17 -0.05
N LEU A 193 -4.70 -0.97 -0.30
CA LEU A 193 -4.06 -0.14 0.71
C LEU A 193 -5.08 0.38 1.72
N LYS A 194 -6.16 1.04 1.25
CA LYS A 194 -7.21 1.59 2.13
C LYS A 194 -7.75 0.51 3.07
N ARG A 195 -8.11 -0.66 2.51
CA ARG A 195 -8.53 -1.84 3.29
C ARG A 195 -7.50 -2.26 4.34
N ASP A 196 -6.24 -2.37 3.96
CA ASP A 196 -5.21 -2.87 4.86
C ASP A 196 -4.81 -1.85 5.94
N ILE A 197 -5.01 -0.55 5.68
CA ILE A 197 -4.91 0.52 6.68
C ILE A 197 -6.04 0.43 7.72
N GLU A 198 -7.26 0.09 7.31
CA GLU A 198 -8.34 -0.20 8.26
C GLU A 198 -8.05 -1.46 9.10
N VAL A 199 -7.49 -2.50 8.48
CA VAL A 199 -7.08 -3.72 9.19
C VAL A 199 -6.00 -3.45 10.25
N ILE A 200 -4.98 -2.63 9.94
CA ILE A 200 -3.98 -2.27 10.96
C ILE A 200 -4.57 -1.34 12.02
N THR A 201 -5.52 -0.47 11.66
CA THR A 201 -6.26 0.35 12.63
C THR A 201 -7.01 -0.53 13.65
N ASP A 202 -7.67 -1.60 13.20
CA ASP A 202 -8.30 -2.58 14.10
C ASP A 202 -7.27 -3.30 14.99
N LEU A 203 -6.10 -3.64 14.45
CA LEU A 203 -5.00 -4.20 15.24
C LEU A 203 -4.49 -3.23 16.30
N ILE A 204 -4.38 -1.94 15.99
CA ILE A 204 -3.99 -0.93 16.96
C ILE A 204 -5.05 -0.80 18.04
N LYS A 205 -6.35 -0.73 17.69
CA LYS A 205 -7.44 -0.73 18.67
C LYS A 205 -7.39 -1.94 19.62
N MET A 206 -7.05 -3.12 19.10
CA MET A 206 -6.91 -4.33 19.92
C MET A 206 -5.70 -4.31 20.86
N HIS A 207 -4.58 -3.71 20.44
CA HIS A 207 -3.31 -3.79 21.17
C HIS A 207 -2.98 -2.54 22.00
N ALA A 208 -3.47 -1.38 21.59
CA ALA A 208 -3.23 -0.07 22.19
C ALA A 208 -4.44 0.85 21.94
N PRO A 209 -5.62 0.56 22.54
CA PRO A 209 -6.84 1.33 22.33
C PRO A 209 -6.66 2.83 22.64
N SER A 210 -5.93 3.14 23.73
CA SER A 210 -5.62 4.52 24.12
C SER A 210 -4.87 5.31 23.05
N VAL A 211 -4.01 4.65 22.26
CA VAL A 211 -3.29 5.30 21.15
C VAL A 211 -4.27 5.63 20.04
N ASN A 212 -5.18 4.71 19.70
CA ASN A 212 -6.18 4.98 18.68
C ASN A 212 -7.14 6.12 19.10
N GLU A 213 -7.53 6.16 20.37
CA GLU A 213 -8.33 7.26 20.95
C GLU A 213 -7.58 8.59 20.85
N LYS A 214 -6.30 8.63 21.24
CA LYS A 214 -5.46 9.83 21.13
C LYS A 214 -5.35 10.34 19.69
N MET A 215 -5.14 9.45 18.71
CA MET A 215 -5.10 9.83 17.30
C MET A 215 -6.44 10.39 16.81
N PHE A 216 -7.55 9.83 17.29
CA PHE A 216 -8.89 10.32 16.97
C PHE A 216 -9.17 11.70 17.59
N GLU A 217 -8.80 11.91 18.86
CA GLU A 217 -8.91 13.20 19.54
C GLU A 217 -8.12 14.30 18.81
N LEU A 218 -6.91 13.97 18.36
CA LEU A 218 -6.06 14.86 17.57
C LEU A 218 -6.49 14.97 16.10
N SER A 219 -7.60 14.33 15.71
CA SER A 219 -8.14 14.37 14.35
C SER A 219 -7.11 14.00 13.28
N LEU A 220 -6.23 13.04 13.56
CA LEU A 220 -5.20 12.54 12.64
C LEU A 220 -5.48 11.08 12.25
N PRO A 221 -6.14 10.83 11.11
CA PRO A 221 -6.44 9.48 10.62
C PRO A 221 -5.16 8.69 10.32
N TRP A 222 -5.15 7.40 10.65
CA TRP A 222 -4.00 6.52 10.40
C TRP A 222 -3.60 6.44 8.93
N ILE A 223 -4.55 6.59 8.01
CA ILE A 223 -4.28 6.58 6.56
C ILE A 223 -3.32 7.68 6.14
N VAL A 224 -3.36 8.84 6.77
CA VAL A 224 -2.44 9.96 6.48
C VAL A 224 -0.99 9.58 6.78
N ILE A 225 -0.75 8.83 7.85
CA ILE A 225 0.61 8.43 8.29
C ILE A 225 1.07 7.16 7.59
N MET A 226 0.22 6.13 7.58
CA MET A 226 0.62 4.77 7.22
C MET A 226 0.70 4.54 5.71
N THR A 227 0.10 5.40 4.91
CA THR A 227 0.16 5.31 3.45
C THR A 227 1.61 5.25 2.96
N LYS A 228 2.48 6.15 3.44
CA LYS A 228 3.91 6.15 3.08
C LYS A 228 4.61 4.85 3.52
N TRP A 229 4.29 4.36 4.71
CA TRP A 229 4.89 3.15 5.27
C TRP A 229 4.57 1.92 4.41
N PHE A 230 3.32 1.80 3.97
CA PHE A 230 2.82 0.65 3.22
C PHE A 230 3.23 0.71 1.75
N ILE A 231 3.11 1.87 1.09
CA ILE A 231 3.47 2.04 -0.33
C ILE A 231 4.96 1.88 -0.57
N CYS A 232 5.80 2.43 0.32
CA CYS A 232 7.25 2.38 0.16
C CYS A 232 7.90 1.22 0.93
N PHE A 233 7.09 0.34 1.55
CA PHE A 233 7.55 -0.73 2.45
C PHE A 233 8.63 -0.25 3.45
N PHE A 234 8.36 0.89 4.09
CA PHE A 234 9.22 1.56 5.08
C PHE A 234 10.55 2.13 4.57
N ALA A 235 10.88 2.04 3.27
CA ALA A 235 12.15 2.54 2.72
C ALA A 235 12.37 4.06 2.91
N GLU A 236 11.28 4.78 3.18
CA GLU A 236 11.27 6.21 3.41
C GLU A 236 10.77 6.57 4.82
N THR A 237 10.84 5.61 5.75
CA THR A 237 10.33 5.71 7.13
C THR A 237 11.36 5.25 8.15
N LEU A 238 11.97 4.08 7.91
CA LEU A 238 13.02 3.52 8.75
C LEU A 238 14.39 3.78 8.12
N ASP A 239 15.46 3.65 8.90
CA ASP A 239 16.82 3.66 8.34
C ASP A 239 17.03 2.49 7.37
N THR A 240 18.05 2.61 6.51
CA THR A 240 18.36 1.62 5.47
C THR A 240 18.54 0.22 6.06
N GLU A 241 19.29 0.08 7.15
CA GLU A 241 19.58 -1.24 7.71
C GLU A 241 18.31 -1.89 8.25
N THR A 242 17.51 -1.16 9.02
CA THR A 242 16.26 -1.66 9.57
C THR A 242 15.23 -1.98 8.49
N THR A 243 15.12 -1.14 7.45
CA THR A 243 14.28 -1.41 6.28
C THR A 243 14.66 -2.74 5.63
N LEU A 244 15.94 -2.94 5.34
CA LEU A 244 16.43 -4.17 4.69
C LEU A 244 16.23 -5.40 5.57
N ARG A 245 16.32 -5.25 6.90
CA ARG A 245 16.01 -6.32 7.86
C ARG A 245 14.51 -6.67 7.88
N VAL A 246 13.63 -5.69 7.71
CA VAL A 246 12.19 -5.95 7.52
C VAL A 246 11.95 -6.67 6.20
N TRP A 247 12.63 -6.25 5.12
CA TRP A 247 12.51 -6.86 3.79
C TRP A 247 13.03 -8.29 3.73
N ASP A 248 14.14 -8.60 4.42
CA ASP A 248 14.66 -9.97 4.59
C ASP A 248 13.53 -10.93 5.00
N ILE A 249 12.73 -10.51 5.99
CA ILE A 249 11.63 -11.32 6.53
C ILE A 249 10.39 -11.22 5.64
N MET A 250 10.14 -10.07 5.00
CA MET A 250 8.99 -9.88 4.13
C MET A 250 9.06 -10.78 2.89
N PHE A 251 10.22 -10.89 2.23
CA PHE A 251 10.43 -11.80 1.10
C PHE A 251 10.29 -13.29 1.49
N ALA A 252 10.51 -13.63 2.76
CA ALA A 252 10.42 -15.02 3.24
C ALA A 252 9.06 -15.38 3.85
N GLU A 253 8.38 -14.42 4.49
CA GLU A 253 7.17 -14.66 5.27
C GLU A 253 5.92 -13.92 4.76
N GLY A 254 6.07 -13.06 3.76
CA GLY A 254 4.99 -12.41 3.03
C GLY A 254 4.37 -11.19 3.74
N TYR A 255 3.23 -10.74 3.19
CA TYR A 255 2.52 -9.49 3.54
C TYR A 255 2.26 -9.23 5.02
N LYS A 256 2.14 -10.27 5.86
CA LYS A 256 1.88 -10.11 7.30
C LYS A 256 2.97 -9.30 8.02
N ILE A 257 4.17 -9.22 7.43
CA ILE A 257 5.29 -8.50 8.02
C ILE A 257 5.05 -6.99 8.00
N ILE A 258 4.33 -6.46 7.00
CA ILE A 258 3.93 -5.04 6.97
C ILE A 258 3.13 -4.70 8.23
N PHE A 259 2.09 -5.47 8.53
CA PHE A 259 1.26 -5.26 9.73
C PHE A 259 2.05 -5.39 11.03
N ARG A 260 2.99 -6.35 11.12
CA ARG A 260 3.82 -6.51 12.31
C ARG A 260 4.76 -5.34 12.50
N ALA A 261 5.41 -4.88 11.44
CA ALA A 261 6.32 -3.73 11.48
C ALA A 261 5.55 -2.46 11.87
N SER A 262 4.42 -2.18 11.21
CA SER A 262 3.58 -1.02 11.53
C SER A 262 3.09 -1.03 12.97
N LEU A 263 2.58 -2.17 13.44
CA LEU A 263 2.13 -2.28 14.84
C LEU A 263 3.31 -2.15 15.82
N ALA A 264 4.47 -2.71 15.50
CA ALA A 264 5.67 -2.59 16.31
C ALA A 264 6.11 -1.13 16.46
N ILE A 265 6.13 -0.37 15.37
CA ILE A 265 6.45 1.07 15.39
C ILE A 265 5.48 1.81 16.31
N VAL A 266 4.17 1.62 16.14
CA VAL A 266 3.15 2.29 16.97
C VAL A 266 3.30 1.92 18.45
N LEU A 267 3.56 0.65 18.78
CA LEU A 267 3.73 0.21 20.16
C LEU A 267 5.02 0.72 20.80
N ILE A 268 6.10 0.85 20.03
CA ILE A 268 7.38 1.43 20.50
C ILE A 268 7.22 2.93 20.77
N LEU A 269 6.43 3.63 19.95
CA LEU A 269 6.16 5.06 20.06
C LEU A 269 4.98 5.40 20.98
N LYS A 270 4.33 4.39 21.58
CA LYS A 270 3.09 4.57 22.34
C LYS A 270 3.17 5.74 23.33
N ASP A 271 4.19 5.74 24.19
CA ASP A 271 4.30 6.75 25.25
C ASP A 271 4.56 8.16 24.70
N ASP A 272 5.20 8.27 23.53
CA ASP A 272 5.45 9.57 22.88
C ASP A 272 4.20 10.07 22.16
N ILE A 273 3.43 9.17 21.52
CA ILE A 273 2.13 9.51 20.93
C ILE A 273 1.16 10.00 22.02
N MET A 274 1.16 9.37 23.20
CA MET A 274 0.29 9.78 24.30
C MET A 274 0.65 11.17 24.87
N LYS A 275 1.90 11.62 24.70
CA LYS A 275 2.37 12.94 25.15
C LYS A 275 2.14 14.07 24.15
N ALA A 276 1.83 13.74 22.89
CA ALA A 276 1.62 14.75 21.87
C ALA A 276 0.40 15.62 22.22
N ASP A 277 0.55 16.94 22.14
CA ASP A 277 -0.53 17.88 22.42
C ASP A 277 -1.31 18.21 21.14
N ASP A 278 -0.65 18.16 19.98
CA ASP A 278 -1.25 18.46 18.68
C ASP A 278 -0.76 17.55 17.53
N ILE A 279 -1.20 17.85 16.30
CA ILE A 279 -0.81 17.14 15.07
C ILE A 279 0.66 17.39 14.71
N ASN A 280 1.24 18.54 15.06
CA ASN A 280 2.63 18.89 14.74
C ASN A 280 3.60 18.03 15.54
N ASP A 281 3.32 17.82 16.83
CA ASP A 281 4.10 16.90 17.68
C ASP A 281 4.15 15.50 17.08
N LEU A 282 2.99 15.00 16.61
CA LEU A 282 2.90 13.70 15.94
C LEU A 282 3.66 13.71 14.60
N ALA A 283 3.57 14.80 13.83
CA ALA A 283 4.30 14.93 12.57
C ALA A 283 5.81 14.90 12.76
N GLU A 284 6.31 15.60 13.76
CA GLU A 284 7.72 15.58 14.13
C GLU A 284 8.15 14.20 14.62
N LEU A 285 7.36 13.57 15.50
CA LEU A 285 7.61 12.23 16.00
C LEU A 285 7.75 11.21 14.86
N PHE A 286 6.77 11.16 13.96
CA PHE A 286 6.79 10.21 12.84
C PHE A 286 7.86 10.55 11.79
N ARG A 287 8.21 11.83 11.61
CA ARG A 287 9.31 12.26 10.72
C ARG A 287 10.67 11.81 11.20
N ASN A 288 10.86 11.74 12.51
CA ASN A 288 12.15 11.41 13.13
C ASN A 288 12.34 9.91 13.40
N ILE A 289 11.41 9.03 12.99
CA ILE A 289 11.52 7.56 13.15
C ILE A 289 12.88 7.04 12.68
N ALA A 290 13.35 7.42 11.49
CA ALA A 290 14.61 6.92 10.93
C ALA A 290 15.86 7.32 11.76
N LYS A 291 15.75 8.33 12.64
CA LYS A 291 16.85 8.81 13.49
C LYS A 291 16.73 8.33 14.94
N ASP A 292 15.62 7.70 15.31
CA ASP A 292 15.37 7.27 16.68
C ASP A 292 16.21 6.03 17.02
N PRO A 293 16.99 6.05 18.13
CA PRO A 293 17.81 4.92 18.56
C PRO A 293 17.04 3.59 18.72
N ARG A 294 15.74 3.63 19.02
CA ARG A 294 14.88 2.44 19.16
C ARG A 294 14.71 1.71 17.82
N PHE A 295 14.75 2.45 16.71
CA PHE A 295 14.66 1.88 15.36
C PHE A 295 16.03 1.61 14.75
N LEU A 296 17.04 2.46 15.02
CA LEU A 296 18.42 2.24 14.57
C LEU A 296 19.02 0.92 15.07
N ASN A 297 18.54 0.41 16.21
CA ASN A 297 18.84 -0.96 16.62
C ASN A 297 17.92 -1.98 15.91
N SER A 298 18.24 -2.27 14.63
CA SER A 298 17.45 -3.20 13.81
C SER A 298 17.19 -4.55 14.49
N HIS A 299 18.15 -5.07 15.27
CA HIS A 299 18.01 -6.37 15.93
C HIS A 299 16.93 -6.34 17.02
N SER A 300 16.95 -5.31 17.86
CA SER A 300 15.96 -5.12 18.92
C SER A 300 14.57 -4.88 18.32
N PHE A 301 14.49 -4.02 17.30
CA PHE A 301 13.25 -3.77 16.56
C PHE A 301 12.67 -5.05 15.97
N ILE A 302 13.47 -5.82 15.22
CA ILE A 302 13.03 -7.08 14.59
C ILE A 302 12.61 -8.11 15.64
N ASN A 303 13.34 -8.23 16.76
CA ASN A 303 12.96 -9.13 17.85
C ASN A 303 11.59 -8.77 18.44
N PHE A 304 11.36 -7.49 18.72
CA PHE A 304 10.07 -7.00 19.22
C PHE A 304 8.96 -7.23 18.19
N MET A 305 9.18 -6.84 16.93
CA MET A 305 8.25 -7.07 15.83
C MET A 305 7.86 -8.55 15.67
N LEU A 306 8.83 -9.47 15.78
CA LEU A 306 8.58 -10.91 15.65
C LEU A 306 7.83 -11.51 16.86
N SER A 307 7.93 -10.88 18.04
CA SER A 307 7.18 -11.25 19.24
C SER A 307 5.67 -10.99 19.09
N LEU A 308 5.28 -10.04 18.23
CA LEU A 308 3.89 -9.74 17.92
C LEU A 308 3.25 -10.90 17.16
N LYS A 309 2.31 -11.59 17.81
CA LYS A 309 1.68 -12.82 17.31
C LYS A 309 0.52 -12.55 16.33
N ILE A 310 0.80 -11.87 15.22
CA ILE A 310 -0.19 -11.68 14.15
C ILE A 310 -0.20 -12.91 13.23
N LYS A 311 -1.36 -13.59 13.13
CA LYS A 311 -1.57 -14.77 12.28
C LYS A 311 -2.20 -14.38 10.94
N ARG A 312 -1.86 -15.08 9.84
CA ARG A 312 -2.49 -14.84 8.52
C ARG A 312 -4.01 -14.99 8.57
N ARG A 313 -4.52 -16.00 9.28
CA ARG A 313 -5.97 -16.20 9.46
C ARG A 313 -6.67 -14.99 10.07
N GLN A 314 -6.05 -14.35 11.07
CA GLN A 314 -6.60 -13.14 11.70
C GLN A 314 -6.68 -12.00 10.66
N LEU A 315 -5.60 -11.73 9.94
CA LEU A 315 -5.59 -10.71 8.87
C LEU A 315 -6.63 -11.01 7.79
N SER A 316 -6.78 -12.27 7.37
CA SER A 316 -7.78 -12.66 6.37
C SER A 316 -9.21 -12.45 6.88
N ILE A 317 -9.47 -12.64 8.18
CA ILE A 317 -10.79 -12.35 8.77
C ILE A 317 -11.04 -10.84 8.76
N LEU A 318 -10.10 -10.04 9.26
CA LEU A 318 -10.22 -8.58 9.30
C LEU A 318 -10.42 -8.00 7.89
N ARG A 319 -9.64 -8.45 6.90
CA ARG A 319 -9.80 -8.03 5.50
C ARG A 319 -11.19 -8.33 4.95
N ARG A 320 -11.80 -9.47 5.29
CA ARG A 320 -13.17 -9.80 4.84
C ARG A 320 -14.22 -8.89 5.47
N ASN A 321 -14.03 -8.48 6.72
CA ASN A 321 -14.96 -7.56 7.37
C ASN A 321 -14.98 -6.21 6.65
N HIS A 322 -13.82 -5.72 6.20
CA HIS A 322 -13.70 -4.45 5.47
C HIS A 322 -14.14 -4.52 4.00
N LEU A 323 -14.11 -5.71 3.37
CA LEU A 323 -14.68 -5.89 2.01
C LEU A 323 -16.21 -5.74 1.96
N GLN A 324 -16.91 -5.88 3.09
CA GLN A 324 -18.37 -5.77 3.15
C GLN A 324 -18.87 -4.33 3.41
N ILE A 325 -17.95 -3.40 3.67
CA ILE A 325 -18.25 -2.02 4.12
C ILE A 325 -18.05 -0.99 2.99
N ASP A 326 -17.43 -1.41 1.88
CA ASP A 326 -16.73 -0.55 0.89
C ASP A 326 -17.63 0.33 0.00
N ASP A 327 -18.95 0.17 0.01
CA ASP A 327 -19.86 0.97 -0.85
C ASP A 327 -20.39 2.26 -0.16
N SER A 328 -19.97 2.56 1.08
CA SER A 328 -20.65 3.57 1.91
C SER A 328 -19.79 4.65 2.58
N LYS A 329 -18.47 4.71 2.34
CA LYS A 329 -17.57 5.66 3.06
C LYS A 329 -16.72 6.55 2.14
N ASN A 330 -17.40 7.44 1.43
CA ASN A 330 -16.81 8.69 0.90
C ASN A 330 -16.31 9.65 2.01
N ILE A 331 -16.71 9.42 3.27
CA ILE A 331 -16.38 10.26 4.43
C ILE A 331 -14.86 10.28 4.72
N THR A 332 -14.15 9.18 4.49
CA THR A 332 -12.70 9.08 4.73
C THR A 332 -11.92 9.95 3.76
N ASP A 333 -12.32 9.98 2.48
CA ASP A 333 -11.66 10.76 1.45
C ASP A 333 -11.92 12.26 1.65
N GLU A 334 -13.11 12.64 2.12
CA GLU A 334 -13.46 14.03 2.44
C GLU A 334 -12.69 14.56 3.68
N GLN A 335 -12.53 13.75 4.73
CA GLN A 335 -11.69 14.12 5.88
C GLN A 335 -10.21 14.24 5.50
N ILE A 336 -9.71 13.36 4.63
CA ILE A 336 -8.35 13.43 4.11
C ILE A 336 -8.16 14.71 3.28
N LYS A 337 -9.11 15.03 2.39
CA LYS A 337 -9.15 16.30 1.62
C LYS A 337 -9.11 17.51 2.54
N ILE A 338 -9.88 17.52 3.63
CA ILE A 338 -9.88 18.60 4.60
C ILE A 338 -8.51 18.75 5.29
N ILE A 339 -7.87 17.65 5.70
CA ILE A 339 -6.54 17.70 6.34
C ILE A 339 -5.47 18.15 5.35
N ALA A 340 -5.54 17.67 4.11
CA ALA A 340 -4.67 18.12 3.01
C ALA A 340 -4.81 19.63 2.77
N ASN A 341 -6.05 20.14 2.69
CA ASN A 341 -6.34 21.55 2.41
C ASN A 341 -6.13 22.49 3.62
N LYS A 342 -6.23 21.99 4.85
CA LYS A 342 -5.94 22.74 6.09
C LYS A 342 -4.44 22.81 6.41
N SER A 343 -3.58 22.09 5.69
CA SER A 343 -2.21 21.88 6.10
C SER A 343 -1.28 23.09 5.85
N ASP A 344 -0.79 23.65 6.95
CA ASP A 344 0.52 24.31 7.02
C ASP A 344 1.62 23.31 6.57
N ALA A 345 2.83 23.77 6.24
CA ALA A 345 3.92 22.99 5.66
C ALA A 345 4.21 21.65 6.39
N SER A 346 3.89 21.57 7.69
CA SER A 346 4.00 20.37 8.52
C SER A 346 3.13 19.19 8.10
N ALA A 347 1.90 19.39 7.60
CA ALA A 347 1.03 18.28 7.22
C ALA A 347 1.22 17.82 5.76
N ARG A 348 1.81 18.66 4.88
CA ARG A 348 2.36 18.21 3.57
C ARG A 348 3.41 17.12 3.71
N PHE A 349 4.08 17.01 4.87
CA PHE A 349 5.01 15.92 5.13
C PHE A 349 4.34 14.54 5.09
N PHE A 350 3.12 14.43 5.59
CA PHE A 350 2.38 13.17 5.58
C PHE A 350 1.87 12.82 4.20
N PHE A 351 1.49 13.86 3.44
CA PHE A 351 1.01 13.68 2.10
C PHE A 351 2.15 13.69 1.11
N PHE A 352 2.53 12.48 0.70
CA PHE A 352 3.31 12.26 -0.49
C PHE A 352 2.73 13.09 -1.65
N ASN A 353 3.55 13.85 -2.41
CA ASN A 353 3.01 14.78 -3.41
C ASN A 353 1.98 14.13 -4.37
N GLY A 354 2.23 12.93 -4.89
CA GLY A 354 1.30 12.21 -5.76
C GLY A 354 0.12 11.52 -5.07
N ILE A 355 0.05 11.54 -3.73
CA ILE A 355 -1.11 11.09 -2.96
C ILE A 355 -2.05 12.27 -2.71
N LEU A 356 -1.53 13.50 -2.57
CA LEU A 356 -2.39 14.68 -2.68
C LEU A 356 -3.09 14.69 -4.02
N ASP A 357 -2.36 14.43 -5.12
CA ASP A 357 -2.94 14.36 -6.46
C ASP A 357 -4.13 13.38 -6.48
N TYR A 358 -3.97 12.16 -5.96
CA TYR A 358 -5.07 11.19 -5.85
C TYR A 358 -6.24 11.64 -4.96
N PHE A 359 -5.96 12.27 -3.80
CA PHE A 359 -7.02 12.82 -2.96
C PHE A 359 -7.54 14.18 -3.46
N SER A 360 -6.98 14.75 -4.53
CA SER A 360 -7.37 16.05 -5.08
C SER A 360 -7.98 15.94 -6.48
N GLU A 361 -7.81 14.82 -7.16
CA GLU A 361 -8.55 14.49 -8.37
C GLU A 361 -10.04 14.51 -8.00
N GLU A 362 -10.73 15.51 -8.56
CA GLU A 362 -12.18 15.52 -8.60
C GLU A 362 -12.59 14.22 -9.30
N ASP A 363 -13.59 13.54 -8.75
CA ASP A 363 -14.38 12.64 -9.58
C ASP A 363 -14.96 13.55 -10.68
N GLU A 364 -14.24 13.71 -11.79
CA GLU A 364 -14.89 13.95 -13.08
C GLU A 364 -15.71 12.69 -13.30
N ASP A 365 -16.86 12.64 -12.65
CA ASP A 365 -17.98 11.87 -13.13
C ASP A 365 -18.04 12.21 -14.62
N GLU A 366 -17.74 11.23 -15.47
CA GLU A 366 -18.42 11.10 -16.75
C GLU A 366 -19.91 10.94 -16.42
N SER A 367 -20.54 12.03 -15.93
CA SER A 367 -21.95 12.23 -16.09
C SER A 367 -22.11 12.45 -17.59
N ASP A 368 -22.44 11.38 -18.29
CA ASP A 368 -23.34 11.51 -19.42
C ASP A 368 -24.42 12.53 -18.99
N GLU A 369 -24.39 13.73 -19.56
CA GLU A 369 -25.46 14.71 -19.47
C GLU A 369 -26.71 14.08 -20.10
N GLU A 370 -27.38 13.18 -19.37
CA GLU A 370 -28.80 12.95 -19.58
C GLU A 370 -29.50 14.18 -19.01
N ASP A 371 -29.94 15.05 -19.91
CA ASP A 371 -30.86 16.17 -19.69
C ASP A 371 -32.01 15.75 -18.75
N VAL A 372 -31.86 15.98 -17.45
CA VAL A 372 -32.99 15.97 -16.51
C VAL A 372 -33.67 17.33 -16.63
N PRO A 373 -34.94 17.42 -17.09
CA PRO A 373 -35.59 18.71 -17.28
C PRO A 373 -35.79 19.38 -15.92
N THR A 374 -35.23 20.58 -15.74
CA THR A 374 -35.46 21.39 -14.55
C THR A 374 -36.83 22.04 -14.63
N VAL A 375 -37.75 21.64 -13.74
CA VAL A 375 -39.05 22.31 -13.56
C VAL A 375 -38.84 23.53 -12.65
N ILE A 376 -38.95 24.74 -13.22
CA ILE A 376 -39.00 25.98 -12.44
C ILE A 376 -40.47 26.40 -12.30
N ILE A 377 -40.98 26.39 -11.08
CA ILE A 377 -42.31 26.93 -10.76
C ILE A 377 -42.15 28.39 -10.36
N ASN A 378 -42.74 29.30 -11.12
CA ASN A 378 -42.89 30.69 -10.70
C ASN A 378 -44.35 31.13 -10.91
N ASN A 379 -45.01 31.53 -9.81
CA ASN A 379 -46.35 32.12 -9.77
C ASN A 379 -47.39 31.55 -10.76
N GLY A 380 -47.65 30.24 -10.67
CA GLY A 380 -48.86 29.64 -11.22
C GLY A 380 -48.86 29.36 -12.73
N SER A 381 -47.72 29.24 -13.40
CA SER A 381 -47.64 28.70 -14.77
C SER A 381 -46.37 27.88 -14.97
N ILE A 382 -46.51 26.65 -15.49
CA ILE A 382 -45.40 25.76 -15.84
C ILE A 382 -44.93 26.13 -17.25
N VAL A 383 -43.64 26.46 -17.40
CA VAL A 383 -42.98 26.61 -18.70
C VAL A 383 -41.99 25.46 -18.86
N ILE A 384 -42.23 24.59 -19.85
CA ILE A 384 -41.28 23.55 -20.25
C ILE A 384 -40.46 24.12 -21.42
N CYS A 385 -39.15 24.29 -21.23
CA CYS A 385 -38.24 24.65 -22.33
C CYS A 385 -37.57 23.37 -22.84
N SER A 386 -37.95 22.94 -24.05
CA SER A 386 -37.23 21.90 -24.80
C SER A 386 -36.54 22.57 -25.99
N ASN A 387 -35.25 22.86 -25.87
CA ASN A 387 -34.43 23.18 -27.03
C ASN A 387 -34.06 21.88 -27.76
N CYS A 388 -35.01 21.35 -28.51
CA CYS A 388 -34.71 20.60 -29.72
C CYS A 388 -35.26 21.40 -30.91
N THR A 389 -34.33 21.82 -31.75
CA THR A 389 -34.43 21.93 -33.20
C THR A 389 -35.80 22.34 -33.79
N VAL A 390 -35.84 23.58 -34.28
CA VAL A 390 -36.79 24.16 -35.26
C VAL A 390 -37.83 23.19 -35.84
N LEU A 391 -39.11 23.47 -35.58
CA LEU A 391 -40.18 23.05 -36.48
C LEU A 391 -41.05 24.25 -36.90
N LYS A 392 -41.32 24.29 -38.20
CA LYS A 392 -42.19 25.26 -38.89
C LYS A 392 -43.57 25.34 -38.21
N SER A 393 -44.04 26.58 -38.07
CA SER A 393 -45.44 27.09 -38.17
C SER A 393 -46.51 26.02 -38.44
N SER A 394 -47.64 25.95 -37.73
CA SER A 394 -48.75 26.93 -37.81
C SER A 394 -49.87 26.59 -36.79
N LYS A 395 -50.47 27.63 -36.19
CA LYS A 395 -51.91 27.79 -35.84
C LYS A 395 -52.68 26.64 -35.14
N ASN A 396 -53.05 26.83 -33.88
CA ASN A 396 -54.37 27.32 -33.42
C ASN A 396 -54.58 26.99 -31.94
N ILE A 397 -54.91 28.01 -31.16
CA ILE A 397 -55.36 27.95 -29.77
C ILE A 397 -56.88 27.81 -29.79
N GLU A 398 -57.44 26.82 -29.09
CA GLU A 398 -58.80 26.87 -28.57
C GLU A 398 -58.82 26.43 -27.10
N ILE A 399 -59.48 27.25 -26.29
CA ILE A 399 -59.72 27.09 -24.85
C ILE A 399 -61.20 26.73 -24.68
N SER A 400 -61.52 25.72 -23.87
CA SER A 400 -62.84 25.56 -23.21
C SER A 400 -62.69 24.51 -22.09
N THR A 401 -62.68 24.87 -20.81
CA THR A 401 -63.81 25.09 -19.87
C THR A 401 -64.79 23.92 -19.69
N GLU A 402 -64.90 23.52 -18.41
CA GLU A 402 -66.09 23.04 -17.70
C GLU A 402 -66.54 21.56 -17.76
N SER A 403 -66.33 20.91 -16.59
CA SER A 403 -67.40 20.43 -15.69
C SER A 403 -67.96 18.98 -15.81
N HIS A 404 -68.12 18.43 -14.60
CA HIS A 404 -69.18 17.54 -14.10
C HIS A 404 -69.16 16.01 -14.25
N ASN A 405 -69.35 15.39 -13.07
CA ASN A 405 -70.24 14.27 -12.74
C ASN A 405 -69.74 12.83 -12.99
N THR A 406 -69.41 12.11 -11.91
CA THR A 406 -70.22 11.09 -11.20
C THR A 406 -70.53 9.85 -12.02
N GLU A 407 -70.05 8.67 -11.58
CA GLU A 407 -70.93 7.59 -11.09
C GLU A 407 -70.15 6.39 -10.52
N LYS A 408 -70.80 5.75 -9.54
CA LYS A 408 -70.43 4.51 -8.86
C LYS A 408 -70.76 3.29 -9.72
N ALA A 409 -70.05 2.19 -9.51
CA ALA A 409 -70.66 0.85 -9.49
C ALA A 409 -69.78 -0.12 -8.66
N GLU A 410 -70.34 -0.57 -7.53
CA GLU A 410 -69.97 -1.81 -6.84
C GLU A 410 -70.50 -3.02 -7.64
N VAL A 411 -69.97 -4.23 -7.37
CA VAL A 411 -70.72 -5.44 -6.94
C VAL A 411 -69.86 -6.72 -7.06
N GLU A 412 -69.63 -7.35 -5.89
CA GLU A 412 -69.69 -8.80 -5.52
C GLU A 412 -68.77 -9.85 -6.20
N THR A 413 -67.83 -10.50 -5.51
CA THR A 413 -67.86 -11.63 -4.52
C THR A 413 -68.19 -13.03 -5.05
N SER A 414 -67.29 -14.00 -4.81
CA SER A 414 -67.49 -15.39 -4.30
C SER A 414 -66.21 -16.22 -4.55
N THR A 415 -65.45 -16.66 -3.53
CA THR A 415 -65.56 -17.91 -2.72
C THR A 415 -65.64 -19.20 -3.52
N ASP A 416 -64.61 -20.06 -3.48
CA ASP A 416 -64.64 -21.25 -2.61
C ASP A 416 -63.39 -22.14 -2.70
N ALA A 417 -63.13 -22.83 -1.58
CA ALA A 417 -62.05 -23.76 -1.31
C ALA A 417 -62.51 -25.23 -1.46
N PHE A 418 -61.61 -26.18 -1.73
CA PHE A 418 -61.60 -27.58 -1.21
C PHE A 418 -60.31 -28.27 -1.74
N LYS A 419 -59.27 -28.66 -0.97
CA LYS A 419 -59.06 -29.65 0.12
C LYS A 419 -58.88 -31.12 -0.33
N LYS A 420 -57.82 -31.74 0.24
CA LYS A 420 -57.44 -33.18 0.37
C LYS A 420 -56.63 -33.75 -0.81
N GLY A 421 -55.44 -34.32 -0.61
CA GLY A 421 -55.03 -35.40 0.34
C GLY A 421 -54.72 -36.63 -0.55
N THR A 422 -53.72 -37.50 -0.38
CA THR A 422 -52.96 -38.01 0.77
C THR A 422 -51.91 -39.01 0.22
N SER A 423 -50.82 -39.26 0.99
CA SER A 423 -50.05 -40.53 1.17
C SER A 423 -49.52 -41.30 -0.06
N GLY A 424 -48.32 -41.89 -0.08
CA GLY A 424 -47.37 -42.30 0.94
C GLY A 424 -46.61 -43.56 0.45
N GLU A 425 -45.47 -43.86 1.09
CA GLU A 425 -44.73 -45.16 1.08
C GLU A 425 -43.98 -45.57 -0.22
N ASN A 426 -42.87 -46.30 -0.23
CA ASN A 426 -41.74 -46.67 0.65
C ASN A 426 -40.84 -47.61 -0.20
N VAL A 427 -39.64 -47.92 0.31
CA VAL A 427 -38.82 -49.14 0.08
C VAL A 427 -37.74 -49.14 -1.03
N GLU A 428 -36.50 -49.14 -0.53
CA GLU A 428 -35.31 -49.94 -0.88
C GLU A 428 -35.15 -50.56 -2.29
N LYS A 429 -33.99 -50.27 -2.90
CA LYS A 429 -32.92 -51.27 -3.12
C LYS A 429 -31.57 -50.62 -3.38
#